data_AF-A0A974KXK8-F1
#
_entry.id   AF-A0A974KXK8-F1
#
_cell.length_a   1.000
_cell.length_b   1.000
_cell.length_c   1.000
_cell.angle_alpha   90.00
_cell.angle_beta   90.00
_cell.angle_gamma   90.00
#
_symmetry.space_group_name_H-M   'P 1'
#
loop_
_entity.id
_entity.type
_entity.pdbx_description
1 polymer ?
#
loop_
_entity_poly.entity_id
_entity_poly.type
_entity_poly.pdbx_seq_one_letter_code
_entity_poly.pdbx_strand_id
1 'polypeptide(L)'
;MLNDYKELIDIRQNENGDIAVSAREVYKVLKLKVRFSSWVKQNFKIFTENKDFTSVKTYTLVNNGAKRELQDYALTLDMAKHLALMSGTKVGTQVREYFIQIEKEYRNQVIANQASYMIDDPIQRAKMWIKEEEERQRLTQQNKAQLQLIEQQKPKVLFADTLAGSKSSILIQELAKLISQSGYKIGPYKLFEWLRNNGYLIKRKGESYNLPTQKSIDLGILDIKKGARQNANGDVTATRTTKVTAKGQEYFINKFNKMAGSQLTLQEVL
;
A
#
# COMPACT_ATOMS: atom_id res chain seq x y z
N MET A 1 29.28 -1.90 6.28
CA MET A 1 30.44 -0.99 6.42
C MET A 1 30.07 0.47 6.16
N LEU A 2 29.71 0.93 4.95
CA LEU A 2 29.29 2.35 4.78
C LEU A 2 27.90 2.66 5.40
N ASN A 3 26.95 1.73 5.31
CA ASN A 3 25.61 1.90 5.91
C ASN A 3 25.63 1.97 7.44
N ASP A 4 26.68 1.43 8.08
CA ASP A 4 26.78 1.34 9.54
C ASP A 4 27.00 2.73 10.18
N TYR A 5 27.49 3.71 9.40
CA TYR A 5 27.69 5.09 9.86
C TYR A 5 26.45 5.98 9.73
N LYS A 6 25.48 5.58 8.89
CA LYS A 6 24.21 6.31 8.70
C LYS A 6 23.34 6.32 9.95
N GLU A 7 23.43 5.28 10.78
CA GLU A 7 22.71 5.19 12.05
C GLU A 7 23.44 5.92 13.20
N LEU A 8 24.69 6.33 12.98
CA LEU A 8 25.58 6.89 14.02
C LEU A 8 25.81 8.40 13.89
N ILE A 9 25.56 8.96 12.71
CA ILE A 9 25.74 10.36 12.40
C ILE A 9 24.43 10.92 11.88
N ASP A 10 23.83 11.80 12.67
CA ASP A 10 22.60 12.50 12.30
C ASP A 10 22.98 13.72 11.44
N ILE A 11 22.50 13.70 10.20
CA ILE A 11 22.77 14.73 9.21
C ILE A 11 21.54 15.64 9.15
N ARG A 12 21.69 16.86 9.67
CA ARG A 12 20.61 17.83 9.77
C ARG A 12 20.71 18.85 8.66
N GLN A 13 19.56 19.27 8.16
CA GLN A 13 19.46 20.32 7.14
C GLN A 13 18.84 21.56 7.78
N ASN A 14 19.40 22.74 7.51
CA ASN A 14 18.76 24.01 7.89
C ASN A 14 17.76 24.45 6.81
N GLU A 15 17.01 25.53 7.08
CA GLU A 15 15.99 26.08 6.16
C GLU A 15 16.58 26.55 4.81
N ASN A 16 17.87 26.87 4.77
CA ASN A 16 18.58 27.29 3.56
C ASN A 16 19.13 26.11 2.73
N GLY A 17 18.94 24.87 3.21
CA GLY A 17 19.44 23.67 2.56
C GLY A 17 20.90 23.32 2.88
N ASP A 18 21.54 24.04 3.81
CA ASP A 18 22.88 23.68 4.28
C ASP A 18 22.82 22.48 5.22
N ILE A 19 23.78 21.58 5.03
CA ILE A 19 23.91 20.36 5.82
C ILE A 19 24.86 20.60 6.99
N ALA A 20 24.41 20.22 8.18
CA ALA A 20 25.16 20.27 9.42
C ALA A 20 25.25 18.90 10.10
N VAL A 21 26.40 18.64 10.73
CA VAL A 21 26.69 17.39 11.46
C VAL A 21 27.20 17.71 12.87
N SER A 22 26.80 16.92 13.88
CA SER A 22 27.31 17.11 15.25
C SER A 22 28.80 16.74 15.36
N ALA A 23 29.62 17.66 15.87
CA ALA A 23 31.03 17.42 16.16
C ALA A 23 31.23 16.28 17.15
N ARG A 24 30.34 16.15 18.14
CA ARG A 24 30.38 15.06 19.13
C ARG A 24 30.10 13.70 18.52
N GLU A 25 29.20 13.61 17.53
CA GLU A 25 28.94 12.37 16.80
C GLU A 25 30.14 11.98 15.95
N VAL A 26 30.70 12.92 15.16
CA VAL A 26 31.93 12.68 14.39
C VAL A 26 33.04 12.18 15.32
N TYR A 27 33.26 12.86 16.44
CA TYR A 27 34.25 12.47 17.45
C TYR A 27 34.03 11.05 18.01
N LYS A 28 32.78 10.68 18.32
CA LYS A 28 32.44 9.33 18.83
C LYS A 28 32.72 8.26 17.78
N VAL A 29 32.31 8.50 16.54
CA VAL A 29 32.48 7.54 15.44
C VAL A 29 33.96 7.33 15.10
N LEU A 30 34.78 8.37 15.20
CA LEU A 30 36.24 8.27 15.05
C LEU A 30 36.93 7.47 16.17
N LYS A 31 36.23 7.14 17.27
CA LYS A 31 36.74 6.33 18.40
C LYS A 31 38.07 6.84 18.97
N LEU A 32 38.21 8.16 19.10
CA LEU A 32 39.43 8.80 19.58
C LEU A 32 39.58 8.65 21.10
N LYS A 33 40.82 8.47 21.57
CA LYS A 33 41.15 8.31 23.01
C LYS A 33 41.25 9.63 23.78
N VAL A 34 41.45 10.75 23.08
CA VAL A 34 41.60 12.09 23.68
C VAL A 34 40.25 12.64 24.11
N ARG A 35 40.16 13.39 25.22
CA ARG A 35 38.90 14.00 25.66
C ARG A 35 38.36 15.00 24.63
N PHE A 36 37.05 14.98 24.39
CA PHE A 36 36.36 15.83 23.40
C PHE A 36 36.78 17.31 23.44
N SER A 37 36.81 17.95 24.61
CA SER A 37 37.19 19.36 24.74
C SER A 37 38.62 19.65 24.27
N SER A 38 39.55 18.73 24.55
CA SER A 38 40.94 18.84 24.11
C SER A 38 41.05 18.62 22.59
N TRP A 39 40.28 17.66 22.07
CA TRP A 39 40.20 17.40 20.63
C TRP A 39 39.68 18.63 19.86
N VAL A 40 38.60 19.26 20.33
CA VAL A 40 38.07 20.50 19.74
C VAL A 40 39.14 21.59 19.73
N LYS A 41 39.76 21.88 20.89
CA LYS A 41 40.80 22.93 21.01
C LYS A 41 41.99 22.72 20.06
N GLN A 42 42.34 21.48 19.75
CA GLN A 42 43.45 21.17 18.86
C GLN A 42 43.06 21.28 17.39
N ASN A 43 41.91 20.69 17.00
CA ASN A 43 41.56 20.49 15.60
C ASN A 43 40.75 21.64 15.00
N PHE A 44 40.12 22.49 15.82
CA PHE A 44 39.31 23.61 15.33
C PHE A 44 40.15 24.84 14.97
N LYS A 45 41.45 24.85 15.28
CA LYS A 45 42.34 26.02 15.10
C LYS A 45 42.42 26.55 13.67
N ILE A 46 42.22 25.68 12.69
CA ILE A 46 42.30 26.02 11.26
C ILE A 46 40.94 26.39 10.66
N PHE A 47 39.87 26.36 11.46
CA PHE A 47 38.50 26.62 11.04
C PHE A 47 37.95 27.88 11.71
N THR A 48 36.94 28.47 11.08
CA THR A 48 36.34 29.74 11.51
C THR A 48 34.92 29.53 12.03
N GLU A 49 34.62 30.04 13.22
CA GLU A 49 33.27 30.01 13.80
C GLU A 49 32.31 30.84 12.93
N ASN A 50 31.05 30.38 12.81
CA ASN A 50 30.00 30.89 11.91
C ASN A 50 30.24 30.71 10.41
N LYS A 51 31.37 30.12 10.01
CA LYS A 51 31.63 29.68 8.64
C LYS A 51 31.70 28.16 8.53
N ASP A 52 32.58 27.54 9.31
CA ASP A 52 32.85 26.11 9.26
C ASP A 52 32.10 25.34 10.36
N PHE A 53 31.80 26.02 11.47
CA PHE A 53 31.02 25.47 12.58
C PHE A 53 30.30 26.54 13.40
N THR A 54 29.27 26.13 14.15
CA THR A 54 28.59 26.97 15.15
C THR A 54 28.49 26.27 16.50
N SER A 55 28.56 27.04 17.58
CA SER A 55 28.42 26.56 18.96
C SER A 55 26.96 26.20 19.26
N VAL A 56 26.72 24.99 19.77
CA VAL A 56 25.36 24.52 20.14
C VAL A 56 25.38 23.79 21.49
N LYS A 57 24.28 23.86 22.24
CA LYS A 57 24.14 23.11 23.50
C LYS A 57 23.38 21.81 23.26
N THR A 58 23.89 20.72 23.83
CA THR A 58 23.19 19.45 23.95
C THR A 58 23.03 19.07 25.42
N TYR A 59 22.23 18.04 25.70
CA TYR A 59 21.90 17.66 27.07
C TYR A 59 22.14 16.16 27.27
N THR A 60 22.64 15.80 28.45
CA THR A 60 22.65 14.40 28.91
C THR A 60 21.84 14.30 30.20
N LEU A 61 21.16 13.17 30.38
CA LEU A 61 20.55 12.83 31.66
C LEU A 61 21.65 12.42 32.64
N VAL A 62 21.53 12.87 33.89
CA VAL A 62 22.33 12.39 35.01
C VAL A 62 21.49 11.45 35.89
N ASN A 63 22.13 10.69 36.78
CA ASN A 63 21.50 9.60 37.55
C ASN A 63 20.25 10.01 38.36
N ASN A 64 20.09 11.29 38.67
CA ASN A 64 18.94 11.85 39.37
C ASN A 64 17.83 12.39 38.43
N GLY A 65 17.92 12.10 37.12
CA GLY A 65 16.96 12.56 36.12
C GLY A 65 17.14 14.01 35.64
N ALA A 66 18.06 14.78 36.24
CA ALA A 66 18.33 16.14 35.78
C ALA A 66 19.05 16.15 34.42
N LYS A 67 18.80 17.19 33.61
CA LYS A 67 19.51 17.41 32.35
C LYS A 67 20.75 18.25 32.61
N ARG A 68 21.92 17.70 32.28
CA ARG A 68 23.20 18.44 32.28
C ARG A 68 23.48 18.97 30.89
N GLU A 69 23.68 20.27 30.79
CA GLU A 69 24.14 20.94 29.57
C GLU A 69 25.56 20.52 29.21
N LEU A 70 25.77 20.23 27.93
CA LEU A 70 27.06 19.91 27.34
C LEU A 70 27.26 20.80 26.11
N GLN A 71 28.46 21.36 26.00
CA GLN A 71 28.86 22.12 24.83
C GLN A 71 29.10 21.19 23.64
N ASP A 72 28.48 21.45 22.50
CA ASP A 72 28.71 20.76 21.24
C ASP A 72 28.85 21.77 20.09
N TYR A 73 29.11 21.29 18.87
CA TYR A 73 29.28 22.14 17.70
C TYR A 73 28.58 21.53 16.50
N ALA A 74 27.85 22.34 15.73
CA ALA A 74 27.33 21.95 14.44
C ALA A 74 28.38 22.28 13.37
N LEU A 75 28.81 21.27 12.62
CA LEU A 75 29.88 21.34 11.63
C LEU A 75 29.29 21.36 10.22
N THR A 76 29.91 22.10 9.30
CA THR A 76 29.67 21.91 7.87
C THR A 76 30.19 20.54 7.42
N LEU A 77 29.63 20.03 6.32
CA LEU A 77 30.05 18.75 5.76
C LEU A 77 31.53 18.78 5.32
N ASP A 78 32.01 19.91 4.82
CA ASP A 78 33.42 20.14 4.46
C ASP A 78 34.36 20.03 5.66
N MET A 79 34.00 20.70 6.77
CA MET A 79 34.76 20.60 8.01
C MET A 79 34.76 19.17 8.56
N ALA A 80 33.63 18.46 8.51
CA ALA A 80 33.54 17.07 8.96
C ALA A 80 34.43 16.13 8.13
N LYS A 81 34.45 16.28 6.79
CA LYS A 81 35.37 15.55 5.89
C LYS A 81 36.84 15.81 6.26
N HIS A 82 37.19 17.07 6.53
CA HIS A 82 38.55 17.43 6.94
C HIS A 82 38.94 16.84 8.29
N LEU A 83 38.06 16.91 9.30
CA LEU A 83 38.31 16.33 10.63
C LEU A 83 38.50 14.80 10.56
N ALA A 84 37.71 14.12 9.74
CA ALA A 84 37.86 12.68 9.50
C ALA A 84 39.23 12.35 8.88
N LEU A 85 39.66 13.15 7.89
CA LEU A 85 40.99 13.03 7.27
C LEU A 85 42.13 13.27 8.27
N MET A 86 42.05 14.36 9.03
CA MET A 86 43.07 14.75 10.01
C MET A 86 43.25 13.72 11.13
N SER A 87 42.25 12.87 11.39
CA SER A 87 42.41 11.79 12.36
C SER A 87 43.53 10.81 11.99
N GLY A 88 43.85 10.66 10.69
CA GLY A 88 44.89 9.76 10.20
C GLY A 88 44.63 8.27 10.48
N THR A 89 43.40 7.90 10.83
CA THR A 89 43.02 6.51 11.16
C THR A 89 42.26 5.84 10.03
N LYS A 90 42.28 4.50 9.97
CA LYS A 90 41.45 3.74 9.02
C LYS A 90 39.96 4.05 9.17
N VAL A 91 39.50 4.24 10.40
CA VAL A 91 38.11 4.64 10.70
C VAL A 91 37.85 6.04 10.14
N GLY A 92 38.78 6.98 10.31
CA GLY A 92 38.71 8.31 9.71
C GLY A 92 38.57 8.30 8.19
N THR A 93 39.33 7.45 7.50
CA THR A 93 39.18 7.27 6.04
C THR A 93 37.77 6.80 5.68
N GLN A 94 37.23 5.79 6.37
CA GLN A 94 35.88 5.29 6.11
C GLN A 94 34.80 6.34 6.39
N VAL A 95 34.92 7.09 7.50
CA VAL A 95 34.00 8.18 7.83
C VAL A 95 34.06 9.30 6.80
N ARG A 96 35.25 9.61 6.28
CA ARG A 96 35.43 10.58 5.19
C ARG A 96 34.76 10.12 3.89
N GLU A 97 34.95 8.86 3.51
CA GLU A 97 34.29 8.26 2.34
C GLU A 97 32.76 8.29 2.47
N TYR A 98 32.25 8.01 3.67
CA TYR A 98 30.84 8.14 3.98
C TYR A 98 30.33 9.57 3.76
N PHE A 99 31.01 10.60 4.28
CA PHE A 99 30.60 11.99 4.06
C PHE A 99 30.63 12.41 2.58
N ILE A 100 31.60 11.93 1.80
CA ILE A 100 31.64 12.18 0.34
C ILE A 100 30.47 11.53 -0.36
N GLN A 101 30.11 10.31 0.03
CA GLN A 101 28.98 9.61 -0.54
C GLN A 101 27.68 10.37 -0.26
N ILE A 102 27.47 10.84 0.98
CA ILE A 102 26.31 11.67 1.32
C ILE A 102 26.27 12.98 0.53
N GLU A 103 27.41 13.69 0.42
CA GLU A 103 27.49 14.92 -0.38
C GLU A 103 27.09 14.69 -1.84
N LYS A 104 27.57 13.58 -2.41
CA LYS A 104 27.23 13.18 -3.78
C LYS A 104 25.76 12.82 -3.91
N GLU A 105 25.20 12.09 -2.97
CA GLU A 105 23.78 11.73 -2.93
C GLU A 105 22.91 12.98 -2.81
N TYR A 106 23.26 13.92 -1.94
CA TYR A 106 22.54 15.18 -1.78
C TYR A 106 22.59 16.02 -3.06
N ARG A 107 23.78 16.17 -3.66
CA ARG A 107 23.91 16.86 -4.95
C ARG A 107 23.07 16.19 -6.04
N ASN A 108 23.06 14.86 -6.08
CA ASN A 108 22.26 14.13 -7.04
C ASN A 108 20.75 14.27 -6.77
N GLN A 109 20.32 14.33 -5.51
CA GLN A 109 18.92 14.61 -5.14
C GLN A 109 18.50 16.02 -5.55
N VAL A 110 19.36 17.02 -5.31
CA VAL A 110 19.12 18.39 -5.78
C VAL A 110 19.02 18.43 -7.30
N ILE A 111 19.94 17.78 -8.03
CA ILE A 111 19.87 17.69 -9.51
C ILE A 111 18.63 16.93 -9.97
N ALA A 112 18.22 15.86 -9.28
CA ALA A 112 17.03 15.09 -9.64
C ALA A 112 15.73 15.86 -9.40
N ASN A 113 15.70 16.70 -8.36
CA ASN A 113 14.55 17.54 -8.01
C ASN A 113 14.55 18.89 -8.74
N GLN A 114 15.68 19.27 -9.33
CA GLN A 114 15.81 20.44 -10.19
C GLN A 114 15.25 20.12 -11.58
N ALA A 115 14.36 20.96 -12.08
CA ALA A 115 13.80 20.76 -13.41
C ALA A 115 14.91 20.82 -14.47
N SER A 116 14.89 19.89 -15.44
CA SER A 116 15.95 19.70 -16.44
C SER A 116 16.40 21.00 -17.11
N TYR A 117 15.46 21.92 -17.41
CA TYR A 117 15.74 23.21 -18.06
C TYR A 117 16.62 24.17 -17.25
N MET A 118 16.80 23.94 -15.95
CA MET A 118 17.64 24.78 -15.08
C MET A 118 19.11 24.31 -15.00
N ILE A 119 19.47 23.21 -15.67
CA ILE A 119 20.85 22.70 -15.69
C ILE A 119 21.64 23.48 -16.74
N ASP A 120 22.63 24.27 -16.33
CA ASP A 120 23.42 25.12 -17.24
C ASP A 120 24.23 24.31 -18.27
N ASP A 121 24.79 23.16 -17.89
CA ASP A 121 25.55 22.29 -18.78
C ASP A 121 24.63 21.61 -19.81
N PRO A 122 24.77 21.88 -21.12
CA PRO A 122 23.89 21.36 -22.15
C PRO A 122 23.91 19.83 -22.27
N ILE A 123 25.05 19.19 -21.99
CA ILE A 123 25.17 17.73 -22.09
C ILE A 123 24.44 17.06 -20.93
N GLN A 124 24.59 17.60 -19.72
CA GLN A 124 23.88 17.10 -18.54
C GLN A 124 22.37 17.33 -18.66
N ARG A 125 21.96 18.48 -19.17
CA ARG A 125 20.56 18.79 -19.48
C ARG A 125 19.94 17.77 -20.42
N ALA A 126 20.61 17.46 -21.54
CA ALA A 126 20.12 16.47 -22.50
C ALA A 126 19.97 15.08 -21.87
N LYS A 127 20.95 14.62 -21.08
CA LYS A 127 20.88 13.32 -20.38
C LYS A 127 19.69 13.24 -19.42
N MET A 128 19.45 14.31 -18.65
CA MET A 128 18.32 14.36 -17.72
C MET A 128 16.97 14.40 -18.45
N TRP A 129 16.88 15.15 -19.54
CA TRP A 129 15.67 15.21 -20.36
C TRP A 129 15.30 13.85 -20.97
N ILE A 130 16.29 13.11 -21.50
CA ILE A 130 16.04 11.75 -22.04
C ILE A 130 15.46 10.84 -20.96
N LYS A 131 16.03 10.87 -19.76
CA LYS A 131 15.55 10.07 -18.63
C LYS A 131 14.12 10.44 -18.21
N GLU A 132 13.80 11.74 -18.18
CA GLU A 132 12.46 12.24 -17.86
C GLU A 132 11.43 11.78 -18.92
N GLU A 133 11.82 11.83 -20.20
CA GLU A 133 10.96 11.42 -21.32
C GLU A 133 10.72 9.90 -21.31
N GLU A 134 11.74 9.08 -21.04
CA GLU A 134 11.59 7.63 -20.86
C GLU A 134 10.62 7.28 -19.72
N GLU A 135 10.73 7.98 -18.58
CA GLU A 135 9.84 7.79 -17.44
C GLU A 135 8.40 8.20 -17.77
N ARG A 136 8.22 9.34 -18.45
CA ARG A 136 6.90 9.80 -18.93
C ARG A 136 6.26 8.78 -19.85
N GLN A 137 7.01 8.23 -20.80
CA GLN A 137 6.50 7.21 -21.72
C GLN A 137 6.09 5.94 -20.98
N ARG A 138 6.92 5.49 -20.01
CA ARG A 138 6.60 4.32 -19.17
C ARG A 138 5.33 4.53 -18.36
N LEU A 139 5.18 5.68 -17.69
CA LEU A 139 3.98 6.03 -16.92
C LEU A 139 2.74 6.09 -17.82
N THR A 140 2.87 6.67 -19.01
CA THR A 140 1.78 6.75 -19.99
C THR A 140 1.33 5.36 -20.43
N GLN A 141 2.27 4.45 -20.72
CA GLN A 141 1.96 3.07 -21.08
C GLN A 141 1.28 2.31 -19.92
N GLN A 142 1.75 2.48 -18.68
CA GLN A 142 1.11 1.88 -17.50
C GLN A 142 -0.31 2.38 -17.28
N ASN A 143 -0.53 3.70 -17.36
CA ASN A 143 -1.86 4.30 -17.23
C ASN A 143 -2.80 3.79 -18.33
N LYS A 144 -2.32 3.69 -19.57
CA LYS A 144 -3.10 3.14 -20.68
C LYS A 144 -3.51 1.68 -20.42
N ALA A 145 -2.59 0.84 -19.96
CA ALA A 145 -2.89 -0.56 -19.63
C ALA A 145 -3.88 -0.68 -18.46
N GLN A 146 -3.75 0.17 -17.44
CA GLN A 146 -4.67 0.20 -16.31
C GLN A 146 -6.08 0.64 -16.73
N LEU A 147 -6.19 1.67 -17.58
CA LEU A 147 -7.47 2.12 -18.12
C LEU A 147 -8.17 1.02 -18.94
N GLN A 148 -7.42 0.30 -19.78
CA GLN A 148 -7.95 -0.84 -20.52
C GLN A 148 -8.50 -1.93 -19.59
N LEU A 149 -7.78 -2.23 -18.49
CA LEU A 149 -8.24 -3.20 -17.50
C LEU A 149 -9.53 -2.73 -16.80
N ILE A 150 -9.60 -1.45 -16.42
CA ILE A 150 -10.79 -0.86 -15.81
C ILE A 150 -11.98 -0.92 -16.76
N GLU A 151 -11.77 -0.60 -18.05
CA GLU A 151 -12.82 -0.65 -19.07
C GLU A 151 -13.36 -2.07 -19.26
N GLN A 152 -12.49 -3.08 -19.29
CA GLN A 152 -12.89 -4.49 -19.35
C GLN A 152 -13.66 -4.95 -18.09
N GLN A 153 -13.33 -4.41 -16.92
CA GLN A 153 -13.98 -4.74 -15.65
C GLN A 153 -15.29 -3.97 -15.42
N LYS A 154 -15.48 -2.82 -16.07
CA LYS A 154 -16.67 -1.96 -15.96
C LYS A 154 -18.01 -2.71 -16.05
N PRO A 155 -18.26 -3.62 -17.02
CA PRO A 155 -19.52 -4.35 -17.08
C PRO A 155 -19.72 -5.29 -15.88
N LYS A 156 -18.64 -5.89 -15.36
CA LYS A 156 -18.68 -6.77 -14.19
C LYS A 156 -18.99 -6.00 -12.90
N VAL A 157 -18.41 -4.80 -12.75
CA VAL A 157 -18.65 -3.92 -11.60
C VAL A 157 -20.07 -3.35 -11.63
N LEU A 158 -20.53 -2.85 -12.78
CA LEU A 158 -21.90 -2.34 -12.94
C LEU A 158 -22.95 -3.40 -12.61
N PHE A 159 -22.71 -4.65 -12.98
CA PHE A 159 -23.58 -5.77 -12.63
C PHE A 159 -23.57 -6.07 -11.12
N ALA A 160 -22.41 -6.01 -10.45
CA ALA A 160 -22.34 -6.14 -8.99
C ALA A 160 -23.08 -4.99 -8.27
N ASP A 161 -22.96 -3.75 -8.76
CA ASP A 161 -23.58 -2.57 -8.17
C ASP A 161 -25.11 -2.55 -8.32
N THR A 162 -25.62 -2.99 -9.48
CA THR A 162 -27.07 -3.11 -9.69
C THR A 162 -27.70 -4.16 -8.78
N LEU A 163 -27.00 -5.26 -8.52
CA LEU A 163 -27.43 -6.29 -7.57
C LEU A 163 -27.38 -5.78 -6.12
N ALA A 164 -26.31 -5.09 -5.72
CA ALA A 164 -26.16 -4.53 -4.38
C ALA A 164 -27.20 -3.44 -4.06
N GLY A 165 -27.61 -2.66 -5.06
CA GLY A 165 -28.60 -1.58 -4.91
C GLY A 165 -30.06 -2.05 -4.79
N SER A 166 -30.39 -3.25 -5.31
CA SER A 166 -31.77 -3.76 -5.27
C SER A 166 -32.10 -4.33 -3.88
N LYS A 167 -32.79 -3.55 -3.03
CA LYS A 167 -33.26 -4.02 -1.71
C LYS A 167 -34.40 -5.06 -1.79
N SER A 168 -34.80 -5.49 -2.98
CA SER A 168 -35.96 -6.37 -3.21
C SER A 168 -35.57 -7.84 -3.29
N SER A 169 -36.31 -8.69 -2.55
CA SER A 169 -36.24 -10.15 -2.65
C SER A 169 -36.81 -10.62 -4.00
N ILE A 170 -36.07 -11.42 -4.77
CA ILE A 170 -36.48 -11.96 -6.07
C ILE A 170 -36.88 -13.43 -5.98
N LEU A 171 -37.57 -13.95 -6.99
CA LEU A 171 -37.88 -15.39 -7.06
C LEU A 171 -36.65 -16.20 -7.49
N ILE A 172 -36.56 -17.46 -7.09
CA ILE A 172 -35.48 -18.37 -7.53
C ILE A 172 -35.46 -18.50 -9.07
N GLN A 173 -36.61 -18.42 -9.74
CA GLN A 173 -36.67 -18.45 -11.20
C GLN A 173 -36.01 -17.23 -11.85
N GLU A 174 -36.13 -16.07 -11.21
CA GLU A 174 -35.51 -14.82 -11.65
C GLU A 174 -34.00 -14.86 -11.39
N LEU A 175 -33.58 -15.38 -10.23
CA LEU A 175 -32.16 -15.66 -9.95
C LEU A 175 -31.53 -16.56 -11.03
N ALA A 176 -32.23 -17.59 -11.52
CA ALA A 176 -31.70 -18.45 -12.59
C ALA A 176 -31.42 -17.68 -13.90
N LYS A 177 -32.27 -16.69 -14.24
CA LYS A 177 -32.06 -15.82 -15.39
C LYS A 177 -30.84 -14.91 -15.17
N LEU A 178 -30.71 -14.31 -13.99
CA LEU A 178 -29.56 -13.48 -13.63
C LEU A 178 -28.24 -14.26 -13.67
N ILE A 179 -28.21 -15.48 -13.13
CA ILE A 179 -27.03 -16.36 -13.20
C ILE A 179 -26.67 -16.69 -14.66
N SER A 180 -27.68 -16.96 -15.50
CA SER A 180 -27.48 -17.21 -16.92
C SER A 180 -26.94 -15.99 -17.67
N GLN A 181 -27.40 -14.78 -17.33
CA GLN A 181 -26.88 -13.53 -17.88
C GLN A 181 -25.45 -13.23 -17.41
N SER A 182 -25.08 -13.65 -16.19
CA SER A 182 -23.73 -13.51 -15.63
C SER A 182 -22.71 -14.51 -16.21
N GLY A 183 -23.11 -15.38 -17.14
CA GLY A 183 -22.19 -16.28 -17.87
C GLY A 183 -22.30 -17.77 -17.52
N TYR A 184 -23.14 -18.17 -16.55
CA TYR A 184 -23.37 -19.59 -16.23
C TYR A 184 -24.77 -20.03 -16.67
N LYS A 185 -24.87 -20.71 -17.82
CA LYS A 185 -26.15 -21.14 -18.42
C LYS A 185 -26.87 -22.16 -17.51
N ILE A 186 -27.89 -21.72 -16.75
CA ILE A 186 -28.70 -22.57 -15.88
C ILE A 186 -30.20 -22.25 -15.96
N GLY A 187 -31.01 -23.28 -16.20
CA GLY A 187 -32.46 -23.15 -16.19
C GLY A 187 -33.04 -23.13 -14.77
N PRO A 188 -34.25 -22.56 -14.56
CA PRO A 188 -34.91 -22.51 -13.26
C PRO A 188 -35.01 -23.88 -12.56
N TYR A 189 -35.43 -24.92 -13.30
CA TYR A 189 -35.57 -26.27 -12.74
C TYR A 189 -34.24 -26.85 -12.23
N LYS A 190 -33.16 -26.66 -12.99
CA LYS A 190 -31.80 -27.09 -12.61
C LYS A 190 -31.30 -26.32 -11.40
N LEU A 191 -31.59 -25.01 -11.29
CA LEU A 191 -31.22 -24.23 -10.12
C LEU A 191 -31.95 -24.72 -8.86
N PHE A 192 -33.26 -24.97 -8.97
CA PHE A 192 -34.04 -25.55 -7.87
C PHE A 192 -33.48 -26.90 -7.41
N GLU A 193 -33.10 -27.76 -8.34
CA GLU A 193 -32.47 -29.05 -8.04
C GLU A 193 -31.11 -28.88 -7.36
N TRP A 194 -30.26 -28.01 -7.91
CA TRP A 194 -28.95 -27.72 -7.34
C TRP A 194 -29.08 -27.17 -5.91
N LEU A 195 -30.00 -26.24 -5.66
CA LEU A 195 -30.24 -25.68 -4.33
C LEU A 195 -30.70 -26.74 -3.32
N ARG A 196 -31.53 -27.71 -3.73
CA ARG A 196 -31.92 -28.85 -2.86
C ARG A 196 -30.75 -29.78 -2.59
N ASN A 197 -30.00 -30.16 -3.63
CA ASN A 197 -28.88 -31.09 -3.50
C ASN A 197 -27.72 -30.48 -2.69
N ASN A 198 -27.58 -29.15 -2.67
CA ASN A 198 -26.58 -28.43 -1.88
C ASN A 198 -27.09 -27.97 -0.50
N GLY A 199 -28.28 -28.42 -0.08
CA GLY A 199 -28.81 -28.17 1.26
C GLY A 199 -29.28 -26.73 1.52
N TYR A 200 -29.55 -25.94 0.47
CA TYR A 200 -30.15 -24.61 0.61
C TYR A 200 -31.67 -24.67 0.71
N LEU A 201 -32.28 -25.65 0.04
CA LEU A 201 -33.72 -25.91 0.09
C LEU A 201 -33.99 -27.31 0.64
N ILE A 202 -35.14 -27.48 1.27
CA ILE A 202 -35.59 -28.76 1.79
C ILE A 202 -35.92 -29.70 0.62
N LYS A 203 -35.24 -30.86 0.59
CA LYS A 203 -35.39 -31.91 -0.43
C LYS A 203 -36.56 -32.87 -0.17
N ARG A 204 -36.95 -33.05 1.10
CA ARG A 204 -38.05 -33.94 1.51
C ARG A 204 -39.36 -33.50 0.84
N LYS A 205 -40.02 -34.43 0.14
CA LYS A 205 -41.32 -34.20 -0.48
C LYS A 205 -42.39 -34.04 0.61
N GLY A 206 -43.24 -33.02 0.45
CA GLY A 206 -44.25 -32.62 1.42
C GLY A 206 -44.45 -31.10 1.43
N GLU A 207 -45.17 -30.59 2.42
CA GLU A 207 -45.51 -29.15 2.53
C GLU A 207 -44.29 -28.23 2.64
N SER A 208 -43.17 -28.75 3.17
CA SER A 208 -41.92 -27.99 3.30
C SER A 208 -41.01 -28.08 2.08
N TYR A 209 -41.41 -28.80 1.03
CA TYR A 209 -40.60 -28.94 -0.18
C TYR A 209 -40.31 -27.57 -0.82
N ASN A 210 -39.06 -27.32 -1.20
CA ASN A 210 -38.58 -26.03 -1.70
C ASN A 210 -38.61 -24.86 -0.70
N LEU A 211 -38.93 -25.07 0.58
CA LEU A 211 -38.68 -24.04 1.61
C LEU A 211 -37.19 -23.98 1.94
N PRO A 212 -36.68 -22.81 2.40
CA PRO A 212 -35.30 -22.67 2.83
C PRO A 212 -35.00 -23.61 4.00
N THR A 213 -33.79 -24.17 4.01
CA THR A 213 -33.26 -24.82 5.22
C THR A 213 -32.90 -23.76 6.27
N GLN A 214 -32.79 -24.18 7.54
CA GLN A 214 -32.36 -23.28 8.62
C GLN A 214 -31.01 -22.61 8.28
N LYS A 215 -30.08 -23.38 7.72
CA LYS A 215 -28.80 -22.87 7.17
C LYS A 215 -28.97 -21.67 6.23
N SER A 216 -29.92 -21.73 5.30
CA SER A 216 -30.15 -20.64 4.35
C SER A 216 -30.77 -19.40 4.99
N ILE A 217 -31.60 -19.60 6.01
CA ILE A 217 -32.19 -18.53 6.80
C ILE A 217 -31.11 -17.84 7.65
N ASP A 218 -30.27 -18.63 8.35
CA ASP A 218 -29.20 -18.11 9.21
C ASP A 218 -28.14 -17.34 8.40
N LEU A 219 -27.84 -17.80 7.17
CA LEU A 219 -26.97 -17.09 6.24
C LEU A 219 -27.61 -15.80 5.69
N GLY A 220 -28.93 -15.63 5.83
CA GLY A 220 -29.69 -14.48 5.33
C GLY A 220 -29.79 -14.42 3.81
N ILE A 221 -29.65 -15.55 3.13
CA ILE A 221 -29.59 -15.65 1.65
C ILE A 221 -30.94 -16.00 1.01
N LEU A 222 -31.87 -16.55 1.79
CA LEU A 222 -33.22 -16.88 1.35
C LEU A 222 -34.23 -16.38 2.39
N ASP A 223 -35.42 -16.01 1.93
CA ASP A 223 -36.55 -15.59 2.75
C ASP A 223 -37.85 -16.30 2.31
N ILE A 224 -38.87 -16.25 3.17
CA ILE A 224 -40.17 -16.89 2.90
C ILE A 224 -41.23 -15.80 2.82
N LYS A 225 -41.81 -15.62 1.63
CA LYS A 225 -43.03 -14.82 1.45
C LYS A 225 -44.24 -15.69 1.74
N LYS A 226 -45.02 -15.33 2.76
CA LYS A 226 -46.35 -15.91 3.00
C LYS A 226 -47.38 -15.20 2.10
N GLY A 227 -48.37 -15.93 1.62
CA GLY A 227 -49.49 -15.40 0.85
C GLY A 227 -50.72 -16.27 1.02
N ALA A 228 -51.79 -15.92 0.33
CA ALA A 228 -53.03 -16.69 0.29
C ALA A 228 -53.46 -16.85 -1.16
N ARG A 229 -53.97 -18.02 -1.52
CA ARG A 229 -54.62 -18.29 -2.81
C ARG A 229 -56.04 -18.75 -2.55
N GLN A 230 -56.99 -18.14 -3.25
CA GLN A 230 -58.38 -18.56 -3.20
C GLN A 230 -58.60 -19.62 -4.27
N ASN A 231 -59.14 -20.77 -3.86
CA ASN A 231 -59.49 -21.85 -4.76
C ASN A 231 -60.87 -21.58 -5.39
N ALA A 232 -61.15 -22.24 -6.52
CA ALA A 232 -62.43 -22.09 -7.22
C ALA A 232 -63.66 -22.42 -6.35
N ASN A 233 -63.46 -23.19 -5.27
CA ASN A 233 -64.49 -23.58 -4.31
C ASN A 233 -64.69 -22.56 -3.18
N GLY A 234 -64.00 -21.42 -3.19
CA GLY A 234 -64.08 -20.37 -2.17
C GLY A 234 -63.08 -20.51 -1.01
N ASP A 235 -62.49 -21.69 -0.82
CA ASP A 235 -61.50 -21.95 0.23
C ASP A 235 -60.18 -21.17 0.02
N VAL A 236 -59.62 -20.66 1.11
CA VAL A 236 -58.35 -19.91 1.11
C VAL A 236 -57.21 -20.81 1.58
N THR A 237 -56.26 -21.08 0.69
CA THR A 237 -55.04 -21.85 1.02
C THR A 237 -53.86 -20.91 1.28
N ALA A 238 -53.22 -21.05 2.45
CA ALA A 238 -51.99 -20.35 2.75
C ALA A 238 -50.84 -20.86 1.87
N THR A 239 -50.10 -19.95 1.25
CA THR A 239 -48.94 -20.26 0.40
C THR A 239 -47.67 -19.73 1.00
N ARG A 240 -46.58 -20.47 0.81
CA ARG A 240 -45.24 -20.09 1.25
C ARG A 240 -44.30 -20.20 0.06
N THR A 241 -43.74 -19.06 -0.35
CA THR A 241 -42.85 -19.00 -1.51
C THR A 241 -41.47 -18.57 -1.06
N THR A 242 -40.48 -19.38 -1.41
CA THR A 242 -39.07 -19.04 -1.18
C THR A 242 -38.62 -17.97 -2.16
N LYS A 243 -37.97 -16.96 -1.61
CA LYS A 243 -37.35 -15.87 -2.34
C LYS A 243 -35.87 -15.76 -1.95
N VAL A 244 -35.13 -15.03 -2.79
CA VAL A 244 -33.70 -14.80 -2.66
C VAL A 244 -33.50 -13.34 -2.27
N THR A 245 -32.86 -13.12 -1.13
CA THR A 245 -32.54 -11.77 -0.63
C THR A 245 -31.46 -11.12 -1.52
N ALA A 246 -31.25 -9.81 -1.42
CA ALA A 246 -30.16 -9.13 -2.13
C ALA A 246 -28.79 -9.79 -1.86
N LYS A 247 -28.53 -10.12 -0.58
CA LYS A 247 -27.35 -10.89 -0.14
C LYS A 247 -27.30 -12.27 -0.79
N GLY A 248 -28.44 -12.95 -0.92
CA GLY A 248 -28.54 -14.24 -1.60
C GLY A 248 -28.22 -14.16 -3.09
N GLN A 249 -28.64 -13.08 -3.77
CA GLN A 249 -28.36 -12.87 -5.18
C GLN A 249 -26.85 -12.78 -5.42
N GLU A 250 -26.16 -11.91 -4.68
CA GLU A 250 -24.69 -11.79 -4.72
C GLU A 250 -24.01 -13.13 -4.39
N TYR A 251 -24.46 -13.79 -3.32
CA TYR A 251 -23.90 -15.06 -2.86
C TYR A 251 -23.96 -16.15 -3.94
N PHE A 252 -25.13 -16.38 -4.54
CA PHE A 252 -25.30 -17.43 -5.53
C PHE A 252 -24.62 -17.07 -6.85
N ILE A 253 -24.69 -15.83 -7.31
CA ILE A 253 -24.03 -15.44 -8.56
C ILE A 253 -22.50 -15.59 -8.44
N ASN A 254 -21.90 -15.12 -7.34
CA ASN A 254 -20.46 -15.32 -7.10
C ASN A 254 -20.10 -16.80 -7.01
N LYS A 255 -20.96 -17.63 -6.42
CA LYS A 255 -20.74 -19.08 -6.32
C LYS A 255 -20.76 -19.75 -7.70
N PHE A 256 -21.72 -19.42 -8.55
CA PHE A 256 -21.80 -19.97 -9.91
C PHE A 256 -20.71 -19.42 -10.84
N ASN A 257 -20.29 -18.17 -10.70
CA ASN A 257 -19.16 -17.61 -11.45
C ASN A 257 -17.84 -18.34 -11.13
N LYS A 258 -17.60 -18.68 -9.86
CA LYS A 258 -16.44 -19.51 -9.47
C LYS A 258 -16.52 -20.91 -10.09
N MET A 259 -17.70 -21.53 -10.10
CA MET A 259 -17.90 -22.83 -10.74
C MET A 259 -17.67 -22.79 -12.26
N ALA A 260 -18.05 -21.70 -12.92
CA ALA A 260 -17.77 -21.48 -14.35
C ALA A 260 -16.26 -21.39 -14.61
N GLY A 261 -15.54 -20.56 -13.83
CA GLY A 261 -14.09 -20.41 -13.95
C GLY A 261 -13.33 -21.73 -13.74
N SER A 262 -13.73 -22.54 -12.77
CA SER A 262 -13.13 -23.87 -12.54
C SER A 262 -13.43 -24.89 -13.65
N GLN A 263 -14.52 -24.73 -14.40
CA GLN A 263 -14.85 -25.58 -15.54
C GLN A 263 -14.05 -25.23 -16.79
N LEU A 264 -13.77 -23.94 -17.03
CA LEU A 264 -12.89 -23.50 -18.12
C LEU A 264 -11.44 -23.99 -17.92
N THR A 265 -10.91 -23.92 -16.70
CA THR A 265 -9.54 -24.39 -16.39
C THR A 265 -9.33 -25.90 -16.56
N LEU A 266 -10.41 -26.70 -16.54
CA LEU A 266 -10.33 -28.15 -16.76
C LEU A 266 -10.41 -28.53 -18.24
N GLN A 267 -10.97 -27.66 -19.10
CA GLN A 267 -11.02 -27.88 -20.55
C GLN A 267 -9.76 -27.40 -21.26
N GLU A 268 -8.98 -26.51 -20.66
CA GLU A 268 -7.69 -26.04 -21.20
C GLU A 268 -6.50 -26.98 -20.87
N VAL A 269 -6.74 -28.01 -20.04
CA VAL A 269 -5.72 -28.98 -19.57
C VAL A 269 -5.95 -30.39 -20.15
N LEU A 270 -6.95 -30.56 -21.03
CA LEU A 270 -7.23 -31.79 -21.79
C LEU A 270 -7.06 -31.52 -23.29
#